data_AF-A0A6C0HLS2-F1
#
_entry.id   AF-A0A6C0HLS2-F1
#
_cell.length_a   1.000
_cell.length_b   1.000
_cell.length_c   1.000
_cell.angle_alpha   90.00
_cell.angle_beta   90.00
_cell.angle_gamma   90.00
#
_symmetry.space_group_name_H-M   'P 1'
#
loop_
_entity.id
_entity.type
_entity.pdbx_description
1 polymer ?
#
loop_
_entity_poly.entity_id
_entity_poly.type
_entity_poly.pdbx_seq_one_letter_code
_entity_poly.pdbx_strand_id
1 'polypeptide(L)' 'MFKSRLSKLDGLTYNELKANINKVINDIPQKKFLNIFKGAYNRKEKYIKHSITRKRIPKNYK' A
#
# COMPACT_ATOMS: atom_id res chain seq x y z
N MET A 1 -3.22 -2.29 -2.56
CA MET A 1 -3.82 -3.52 -3.13
C MET A 1 -4.19 -4.53 -2.04
N PHE A 2 -3.26 -4.89 -1.15
CA PHE A 2 -3.53 -5.80 -0.04
C PHE A 2 -4.51 -5.20 0.99
N LYS A 3 -4.16 -4.04 1.56
CA LYS A 3 -4.98 -3.33 2.56
C LYS A 3 -6.44 -3.13 2.13
N SER A 4 -6.66 -2.71 0.88
CA SER A 4 -8.00 -2.47 0.31
C SER A 4 -8.84 -3.72 0.09
N ARG A 5 -8.21 -4.90 -0.04
CA ARG A 5 -8.93 -6.19 -0.13
C ARG A 5 -9.24 -6.70 1.27
N LEU A 6 -8.27 -6.59 2.17
CA LEU A 6 -8.44 -6.96 3.58
C LEU A 6 -9.55 -6.14 4.25
N SER A 7 -9.65 -4.84 3.95
CA SER A 7 -10.68 -3.96 4.50
C SER A 7 -12.11 -4.24 4.01
N LYS A 8 -12.28 -5.12 3.02
CA LYS A 8 -13.61 -5.52 2.50
C LYS A 8 -14.08 -6.84 3.09
N LEU A 9 -13.23 -7.54 3.85
CA LEU A 9 -13.57 -8.78 4.50
C LEU A 9 -14.07 -8.49 5.92
N ASP A 10 -15.06 -9.27 6.34
CA ASP A 10 -15.63 -9.17 7.67
C ASP A 10 -14.76 -9.91 8.69
N GLY A 11 -14.90 -9.51 9.96
CA GLY A 11 -14.18 -10.09 11.09
C GLY A 11 -12.94 -9.29 11.49
N LEU A 12 -13.02 -8.64 12.66
CA LEU A 12 -11.95 -7.81 13.23
C LEU A 12 -11.20 -8.54 14.37
N THR A 13 -11.67 -9.72 14.79
CA THR A 13 -10.99 -10.47 15.85
C THR A 13 -9.64 -11.01 15.35
N TYR A 14 -8.72 -11.30 16.27
CA TYR A 14 -7.37 -11.75 15.91
C TYR A 14 -7.36 -12.99 15.00
N ASN A 15 -8.19 -13.99 15.32
CA ASN A 15 -8.27 -15.24 14.56
C ASN A 15 -8.80 -15.01 13.14
N GLU A 16 -9.87 -14.21 13.01
CA GLU A 16 -10.44 -13.84 11.73
C GLU A 16 -9.46 -13.02 10.89
N LEU A 17 -8.78 -12.05 11.50
CA LEU A 17 -7.79 -11.22 10.82
C LEU A 17 -6.63 -12.08 10.29
N LYS A 18 -6.12 -13.02 11.08
CA LYS A 18 -5.06 -13.95 10.68
C LYS A 18 -5.50 -14.83 9.51
N ALA A 19 -6.72 -15.36 9.54
CA ALA A 19 -7.28 -16.15 8.44
C ALA A 19 -7.50 -15.29 7.18
N ASN A 20 -8.03 -14.08 7.34
CA ASN A 20 -8.28 -13.13 6.27
C ASN A 20 -7.00 -12.69 5.56
N ILE A 21 -5.90 -12.48 6.30
CA ILE A 21 -4.59 -12.20 5.72
C ILE A 21 -4.16 -13.32 4.76
N ASN A 22 -4.20 -14.57 5.21
CA ASN A 22 -3.82 -15.72 4.38
C ASN A 22 -4.71 -15.85 3.14
N LYS A 23 -6.03 -15.68 3.32
CA LYS A 23 -7.00 -15.70 2.21
C LYS A 23 -6.69 -14.64 1.16
N VAL A 24 -6.43 -13.39 1.58
CA VAL A 24 -6.13 -12.29 0.65
C VAL A 24 -4.79 -12.50 -0.05
N ILE A 25 -3.77 -13.05 0.61
CA ILE A 25 -2.49 -13.36 -0.05
C ILE A 25 -2.69 -14.40 -1.16
N ASN A 26 -3.42 -15.47 -0.88
CA ASN A 26 -3.66 -16.57 -1.83
C ASN A 26 -4.55 -16.15 -3.01
N ASP A 27 -5.47 -15.21 -2.80
CA ASP A 27 -6.35 -14.68 -3.84
C ASP A 27 -5.63 -13.74 -4.83
N ILE A 28 -4.48 -13.18 -4.47
CA ILE A 28 -3.71 -12.30 -5.35
C ILE A 28 -2.90 -13.14 -6.36
N PRO A 29 -3.08 -12.94 -7.68
CA PRO A 29 -2.30 -13.66 -8.68
C PRO A 29 -0.80 -13.36 -8.56
N GLN A 30 0.05 -14.39 -8.67
CA GLN A 30 1.51 -14.28 -8.56
C GLN A 30 2.11 -13.23 -9.52
N LYS A 31 1.52 -13.08 -10.72
CA LYS A 31 1.89 -12.06 -11.72
C LYS A 31 1.84 -10.64 -11.15
N LYS A 32 0.90 -10.33 -10.25
CA LYS A 32 0.81 -9.01 -9.62
C LYS A 32 2.02 -8.74 -8.72
N PHE A 33 2.43 -9.71 -7.91
CA PHE A 33 3.63 -9.59 -7.09
C PHE A 33 4.88 -9.38 -7.95
N LEU A 34 5.06 -10.20 -9.00
CA LEU A 34 6.18 -10.04 -9.94
C LEU A 34 6.22 -8.66 -10.58
N ASN A 35 5.06 -8.11 -10.97
CA ASN A 35 4.99 -6.76 -11.55
C ASN A 35 5.34 -5.66 -10.54
N ILE A 36 4.93 -5.81 -9.28
CA ILE A 36 5.31 -4.87 -8.20
C ILE A 36 6.82 -4.89 -8.02
N PHE A 37 7.43 -6.08 -7.92
CA PHE A 37 8.87 -6.24 -7.78
C PHE A 37 9.63 -5.63 -8.97
N LYS A 38 9.21 -5.95 -10.20
CA LYS A 38 9.79 -5.37 -11.41
C LYS A 38 9.68 -3.85 -11.42
N GLY A 39 8.51 -3.30 -11.07
CA GLY A 39 8.30 -1.85 -11.04
C GLY A 39 9.09 -1.12 -9.94
N ALA A 40 9.36 -1.79 -8.82
CA ALA A 40 10.12 -1.22 -7.71
C ALA A 40 11.63 -1.20 -8.00
N TYR A 41 12.18 -2.30 -8.51
CA TYR A 41 13.62 -2.46 -8.73
C TYR A 41 14.09 -2.01 -10.12
N ASN A 42 13.27 -2.20 -11.16
CA ASN A 42 13.62 -1.85 -12.55
C ASN A 42 12.94 -0.54 -12.99
N ARG A 43 12.89 0.44 -12.10
CA ARG A 43 12.25 1.73 -12.38
C ARG A 43 13.14 2.54 -13.33
N LYS A 44 12.71 2.72 -14.58
CA LYS A 44 13.46 3.47 -15.60
C LYS A 44 13.65 4.95 -15.22
N GLU A 45 12.65 5.54 -14.59
CA GLU A 45 12.68 6.94 -14.20
C GLU A 45 13.16 7.10 -12.75
N LYS A 46 14.13 8.01 -12.57
CA LYS A 46 14.53 8.49 -11.25
C LYS A 46 13.38 9.30 -10.66
N TYR A 47 13.19 9.21 -9.34
CA TYR A 47 12.22 10.06 -8.65
C TYR A 47 12.50 11.54 -8.92
N ILE A 48 11.50 12.24 -9.45
CA ILE A 48 11.54 13.69 -9.68
C ILE A 48 10.72 14.35 -8.56
N LYS A 49 11.37 15.18 -7.77
CA LYS A 49 10.68 16.00 -6.76
C LYS A 49 9.91 17.09 -7.48
N HIS A 50 8.58 16.99 -7.48
CA HIS A 50 7.74 18.10 -7.94
C HIS A 50 7.85 19.28 -6.98
N SER A 51 7.87 20.50 -7.52
CA SER A 51 7.84 21.71 -6.71
C SER A 51 6.51 21.76 -5.95
N ILE A 52 6.59 21.99 -4.64
CA ILE A 52 5.40 22.10 -3.79
C ILE A 52 4.81 23.49 -4.03
N THR A 53 3.60 23.56 -4.57
CA THR A 53 2.87 24.83 -4.75
C THR A 53 2.30 25.37 -3.43
N ARG A 54 2.02 24.48 -2.48
CA ARG A 54 1.47 24.84 -1.18
C ARG A 54 2.57 25.25 -0.20
N LYS A 55 2.67 26.55 0.10
CA LYS A 55 3.42 27.03 1.27
C LYS A 55 2.71 26.54 2.55
N ARG A 56 3.34 25.66 3.33
CA ARG A 56 2.85 25.30 4.67
C ARG A 56 3.15 26.46 5.61
N ILE A 57 2.11 27.14 6.08
CA ILE A 57 2.23 28.11 7.18
C ILE A 57 2.38 27.27 8.47
N PRO A 58 3.53 27.34 9.17
CA PRO A 58 3.68 26.66 10.44
C PRO A 58 2.72 27.27 11.48
N LYS A 59 2.11 26.43 12.31
CA LYS A 59 1.33 26.91 13.45
C LYS A 59 2.31 27.38 14.51
N ASN A 60 2.19 28.63 14.95
CA ASN A 60 2.90 29.12 16.12
C ASN A 60 2.19 28.59 17.37
N TYR A 61 2.68 27.48 17.92
CA TYR A 61 2.27 27.05 19.24
C TYR A 61 3.05 27.90 20.26
N LYS A 62 2.31 28.56 21.17
CA LYS A 62 2.88 29.28 22.31
C LYS A 62 3.17 28.32 23.44
#